data_AF-G7VCB7-F1
#
_entry.id   AF-G7VCB7-F1
#
_cell.length_a   1.000
_cell.length_b   1.000
_cell.length_c   1.000
_cell.angle_alpha   90.00
_cell.angle_beta   90.00
_cell.angle_gamma   90.00
#
_symmetry.space_group_name_H-M   'P 1'
#
loop_
_entity.id
_entity.type
_entity.pdbx_description
1 polymer ?
#
loop_
_entity_poly.entity_id
_entity_poly.type
_entity_poly.pdbx_seq_one_letter_code
_entity_poly.pdbx_strand_id
1 'polypeptide(L)'
;MTLETKDIFTATEALHLKNVVRSLLPAPRSRYYTWEIYEKPKNILDKDLEEYTIADAEEINRMADLMETEGREAGRRELVEYSWKLRFFAMVVKVVYIYPKLVRKPRGPQPRGMSTASSG
;
A
#
# COMPACT_ATOMS: atom_id res chain seq x y z
N MET A 1 -12.18 10.71 7.77
CA MET A 1 -11.02 11.08 8.61
C MET A 1 -9.86 10.19 8.21
N THR A 2 -8.63 10.71 8.11
CA THR A 2 -7.43 9.93 7.80
C THR A 2 -6.52 9.86 9.03
N LEU A 3 -5.63 8.86 9.12
CA LEU A 3 -4.67 8.76 10.22
C LEU A 3 -3.68 9.93 10.23
N GLU A 4 -3.34 10.43 9.04
CA GLU A 4 -2.50 11.62 8.84
C GLU A 4 -3.13 12.86 9.49
N THR A 5 -4.43 13.11 9.30
CA THR A 5 -5.12 14.27 9.89
C THR A 5 -5.20 14.25 11.43
N LYS A 6 -4.73 13.18 12.07
CA LYS A 6 -4.70 13.02 13.53
C LYS A 6 -3.27 12.90 14.09
N ASP A 7 -2.23 13.07 13.27
CA ASP A 7 -0.83 12.85 13.64
C ASP A 7 -0.54 11.45 14.22
N ILE A 8 -1.37 10.45 13.87
CA ILE A 8 -1.20 9.07 14.33
C ILE A 8 -0.21 8.31 13.42
N PHE A 9 -0.19 8.65 12.13
CA PHE A 9 0.73 8.07 11.15
C PHE A 9 0.88 9.01 9.96
N THR A 10 2.08 9.54 9.78
CA THR A 10 2.44 10.57 8.79
C THR A 10 2.92 9.94 7.48
N ALA A 11 2.92 10.74 6.41
CA ALA A 11 3.51 10.34 5.13
C ALA A 11 5.01 9.99 5.26
N THR A 12 5.74 10.69 6.13
CA THR A 12 7.15 10.42 6.41
C THR A 12 7.36 9.04 7.05
N GLU A 13 6.53 8.68 8.03
CA GLU A 13 6.58 7.34 8.66
C GLU A 13 6.24 6.24 7.66
N ALA A 14 5.27 6.49 6.76
CA ALA A 14 4.94 5.54 5.70
C ALA A 14 6.08 5.36 4.70
N LEU A 15 6.79 6.44 4.34
CA LEU A 15 7.97 6.38 3.49
C LEU A 15 9.12 5.62 4.15
N HIS A 16 9.38 5.85 5.45
CA HIS A 16 10.38 5.08 6.18
C HIS A 16 10.00 3.59 6.25
N LEU A 17 8.73 3.28 6.52
CA LEU A 17 8.26 1.90 6.53
C LEU A 17 8.45 1.23 5.17
N LYS A 18 8.11 1.91 4.07
CA LYS A 18 8.35 1.44 2.69
C LYS A 18 9.82 1.11 2.49
N ASN A 19 10.72 2.02 2.86
CA ASN A 19 12.17 1.84 2.68
C ASN A 19 12.70 0.66 3.52
N VAL A 20 12.24 0.51 4.75
CA VAL A 20 12.59 -0.63 5.62
C VAL A 20 12.13 -1.93 4.99
N VAL A 21 10.85 -2.04 4.60
CA VAL A 21 10.32 -3.23 3.92
C VAL A 21 11.14 -3.53 2.66
N ARG A 22 11.32 -2.55 1.78
CA ARG A 22 12.07 -2.72 0.53
C ARG A 22 13.52 -3.19 0.74
N SER A 23 14.20 -2.69 1.77
CA SER A 23 15.59 -3.05 2.09
C SER A 23 15.73 -4.45 2.68
N LEU A 24 14.69 -4.94 3.36
CA LEU A 24 14.68 -6.23 4.03
C LEU A 24 14.10 -7.36 3.16
N LEU A 25 13.79 -7.08 1.89
CA LEU A 25 13.19 -8.05 0.97
C LEU A 25 14.07 -9.31 0.86
N PRO A 26 13.61 -10.48 1.34
CA PRO A 26 14.39 -11.71 1.31
C PRO A 26 14.72 -12.14 -0.11
N ALA A 27 15.90 -12.71 -0.33
CA ALA A 27 16.24 -13.29 -1.62
C ALA A 27 15.35 -14.53 -1.91
N PRO A 28 14.88 -14.68 -3.17
CA PRO A 28 14.14 -15.86 -3.58
C PRO A 28 15.10 -17.05 -3.65
N ARG A 29 14.70 -18.18 -3.09
CA ARG A 29 15.54 -19.40 -3.09
C ARG A 29 14.80 -20.68 -3.44
N SER A 30 13.48 -20.68 -3.70
CA SER A 30 12.81 -21.93 -4.06
C SER A 30 11.42 -21.79 -4.73
N ARG A 31 10.54 -22.75 -4.43
CA ARG A 31 9.45 -23.35 -5.23
C ARG A 31 8.23 -22.45 -5.41
N TYR A 32 7.91 -21.58 -4.43
CA TYR A 32 6.71 -20.74 -4.44
C TYR A 32 7.05 -19.25 -4.49
N TYR A 33 8.18 -18.84 -3.90
CA TYR A 33 8.78 -17.51 -3.97
C TYR A 33 9.95 -17.53 -4.96
N THR A 34 9.58 -17.51 -6.25
CA THR A 34 10.51 -17.50 -7.39
C THR A 34 11.03 -16.09 -7.68
N TRP A 35 12.02 -15.96 -8.56
CA TRP A 35 12.49 -14.66 -9.04
C TRP A 35 11.40 -13.82 -9.71
N GLU A 36 10.46 -14.45 -10.43
CA GLU A 36 9.30 -13.75 -10.99
C GLU A 36 8.42 -13.16 -9.88
N ILE A 37 8.17 -13.96 -8.84
CA ILE A 37 7.42 -13.53 -7.65
C ILE A 37 8.21 -12.53 -6.82
N TYR A 38 9.53 -12.43 -6.96
CA TYR A 38 10.37 -11.42 -6.29
C TYR A 38 10.36 -10.06 -7.02
N GLU A 39 10.31 -10.05 -8.35
CA GLU A 39 10.32 -8.81 -9.12
C GLU A 39 8.99 -8.04 -9.03
N LYS A 40 7.85 -8.74 -8.90
CA LYS A 40 6.54 -8.11 -8.66
C LYS A 40 6.48 -7.23 -7.39
N PRO A 41 6.85 -7.72 -6.19
CA PRO A 41 6.87 -6.93 -4.96
C PRO A 41 7.89 -5.82 -5.04
N LYS A 42 9.07 -6.10 -5.60
CA LYS A 42 10.09 -5.10 -5.83
C LYS A 42 9.55 -3.92 -6.64
N ASN A 43 8.90 -4.20 -7.78
CA ASN A 43 8.32 -3.16 -8.63
C ASN A 43 7.20 -2.38 -7.93
N ILE A 44 6.32 -3.06 -7.20
CA ILE A 44 5.27 -2.39 -6.40
C ILE A 44 5.90 -1.51 -5.32
N LEU A 45 6.89 -2.03 -4.60
CA LEU A 45 7.62 -1.32 -3.55
C LEU A 45 8.54 -0.22 -4.07
N ASP A 46 8.75 -0.10 -5.39
CA ASP A 46 9.52 0.99 -5.98
C ASP A 46 8.61 2.16 -6.43
N LYS A 47 7.28 1.95 -6.55
CA LYS A 47 6.29 2.99 -6.90
C LYS A 47 6.24 4.15 -5.92
N ASP A 48 5.88 5.34 -6.37
CA ASP A 48 5.51 6.43 -5.45
C ASP A 48 4.31 6.01 -4.59
N LEU A 49 4.35 6.31 -3.29
CA LEU A 49 3.25 6.01 -2.35
C LEU A 49 1.93 6.64 -2.78
N GLU A 50 1.98 7.80 -3.44
CA GLU A 50 0.81 8.48 -3.99
C GLU A 50 0.23 7.79 -5.22
N GLU A 51 0.91 6.83 -5.82
CA GLU A 51 0.41 6.06 -6.96
C GLU A 51 -0.22 4.73 -6.56
N TYR A 52 -0.12 4.34 -5.28
CA TYR A 52 -0.65 3.06 -4.83
C TYR A 52 -2.16 2.98 -5.00
N THR A 53 -2.58 1.80 -5.48
CA THR A 53 -3.96 1.40 -5.70
C THR A 53 -4.37 0.26 -4.76
N ILE A 54 -5.68 -0.02 -4.66
CA ILE A 54 -6.15 -1.20 -3.92
C ILE A 54 -5.55 -2.50 -4.48
N ALA A 55 -5.41 -2.61 -5.80
CA ALA A 55 -4.82 -3.76 -6.45
C ALA A 55 -3.35 -3.99 -6.02
N ASP A 56 -2.58 -2.91 -5.83
CA ASP A 56 -1.20 -3.01 -5.33
C ASP A 56 -1.17 -3.58 -3.90
N ALA A 57 -2.07 -3.14 -3.03
CA ALA A 57 -2.16 -3.64 -1.67
C ALA A 57 -2.64 -5.11 -1.61
N GLU A 58 -3.54 -5.51 -2.50
CA GLU A 58 -3.97 -6.91 -2.65
C GLU A 58 -2.83 -7.80 -3.13
N GLU A 59 -2.07 -7.34 -4.13
CA GLU A 59 -0.91 -8.08 -4.62
C GLU A 59 0.16 -8.20 -3.52
N ILE A 60 0.40 -7.15 -2.70
CA ILE A 60 1.29 -7.25 -1.53
C ILE A 60 0.85 -8.35 -0.56
N ASN A 61 -0.45 -8.46 -0.28
CA ASN A 61 -0.96 -9.51 0.60
C ASN A 61 -0.81 -10.91 -0.04
N ARG A 62 -1.11 -11.04 -1.34
CA ARG A 62 -0.92 -12.29 -2.07
C ARG A 62 0.54 -12.77 -2.00
N MET A 63 1.49 -11.84 -2.13
CA MET A 63 2.92 -12.15 -2.02
C MET A 63 3.30 -12.57 -0.60
N ALA A 64 2.73 -11.92 0.42
CA ALA A 64 2.91 -12.35 1.81
C ALA A 64 2.41 -13.80 2.02
N ASP A 65 1.27 -14.17 1.45
CA ASP A 65 0.73 -15.54 1.54
C ASP A 65 1.67 -16.58 0.90
N LEU A 66 2.25 -16.27 -0.27
CA LEU A 66 3.24 -17.12 -0.93
C LEU A 66 4.52 -17.28 -0.09
N MET A 67 5.02 -16.18 0.48
CA MET A 67 6.21 -16.21 1.34
C MET A 67 5.97 -16.98 2.62
N GLU A 68 4.80 -16.83 3.23
CA GLU A 68 4.43 -17.58 4.43
C GLU A 68 4.30 -19.07 4.13
N THR A 69 3.68 -19.44 3.01
CA THR A 69 3.54 -20.84 2.57
C THR A 69 4.92 -21.48 2.38
N GLU A 70 5.79 -20.85 1.59
CA GLU A 70 7.17 -21.33 1.41
C GLU A 70 7.92 -21.38 2.75
N GLY A 71 7.77 -20.34 3.57
CA GLY A 71 8.41 -20.25 4.88
C GLY A 71 8.04 -21.40 5.81
N ARG A 72 6.76 -21.80 5.82
CA ARG A 72 6.27 -22.91 6.64
C ARG A 72 6.71 -24.26 6.08
N GLU A 73 6.63 -24.46 4.77
CA GLU A 73 7.00 -25.74 4.14
C GLU A 73 8.51 -26.00 4.16
N ALA A 74 9.32 -24.97 3.91
CA ALA A 74 10.78 -25.08 3.83
C ALA A 74 11.49 -24.79 5.17
N GLY A 75 10.75 -24.52 6.25
CA GLY A 75 11.32 -24.15 7.55
C GLY A 75 12.04 -22.79 7.59
N ARG A 76 11.79 -21.93 6.59
CA ARG A 76 12.39 -20.61 6.43
C ARG A 76 11.63 -19.56 7.24
N ARG A 77 11.91 -19.49 8.54
CA ARG A 77 11.24 -18.57 9.49
C ARG A 77 11.34 -17.10 9.06
N GLU A 78 12.42 -16.71 8.40
CA GLU A 78 12.61 -15.35 7.92
C GLU A 78 11.55 -14.93 6.88
N LEU A 79 11.07 -15.86 6.04
CA LEU A 79 10.00 -15.58 5.09
C LEU A 79 8.66 -15.39 5.79
N VAL A 80 8.39 -16.21 6.81
CA VAL A 80 7.19 -16.08 7.63
C VAL A 80 7.20 -14.73 8.34
N GLU A 81 8.31 -14.37 8.99
CA GLU A 81 8.45 -13.07 9.66
C GLU A 81 8.35 -11.88 8.70
N TYR A 82 8.84 -12.02 7.47
CA TYR A 82 8.77 -10.97 6.47
C TYR A 82 7.36 -10.84 5.88
N SER A 83 6.60 -11.93 5.75
CA SER A 83 5.20 -11.90 5.32
C SER A 83 4.35 -10.99 6.21
N TRP A 84 4.56 -11.02 7.52
CA TRP A 84 3.88 -10.12 8.47
C TRP A 84 4.22 -8.65 8.23
N LYS A 85 5.48 -8.35 7.90
CA LYS A 85 5.91 -6.98 7.56
C LYS A 85 5.22 -6.48 6.29
N LEU A 86 5.08 -7.32 5.27
CA LEU A 86 4.35 -6.99 4.04
C LEU A 86 2.87 -6.72 4.32
N ARG A 87 2.19 -7.56 5.10
CA ARG A 87 0.77 -7.35 5.46
C ARG A 87 0.56 -6.06 6.24
N PHE A 88 1.45 -5.77 7.19
CA PHE A 88 1.41 -4.51 7.92
C PHE A 88 1.59 -3.30 6.98
N PHE A 89 2.56 -3.36 6.07
CA PHE A 89 2.76 -2.32 5.07
C PHE A 89 1.55 -2.13 4.16
N ALA A 90 0.94 -3.21 3.65
CA ALA A 90 -0.27 -3.14 2.84
C ALA A 90 -1.42 -2.44 3.58
N MET A 91 -1.58 -2.72 4.89
CA MET A 91 -2.58 -2.05 5.73
C MET A 91 -2.31 -0.55 5.83
N VAL A 92 -1.07 -0.16 6.14
CA VAL A 92 -0.66 1.25 6.24
C VAL A 92 -0.95 1.98 4.94
N VAL A 93 -0.53 1.43 3.80
CA VAL A 93 -0.75 2.04 2.49
C VAL A 93 -2.23 2.21 2.19
N LYS A 94 -3.06 1.20 2.51
CA LYS A 94 -4.52 1.31 2.32
C LYS A 94 -5.10 2.48 3.10
N VAL A 95 -4.73 2.64 4.36
CA VAL A 95 -5.33 3.64 5.24
C VAL A 95 -4.78 5.05 4.99
N VAL A 96 -3.50 5.18 4.68
CA VAL A 96 -2.81 6.47 4.54
C VAL A 96 -2.91 7.04 3.12
N TYR A 97 -2.83 6.19 2.08
CA TYR A 97 -2.81 6.67 0.69
C TYR A 97 -4.06 6.30 -0.08
N ILE A 98 -4.57 5.07 0.05
CA ILE A 98 -5.62 4.61 -0.87
C ILE A 98 -7.01 5.11 -0.45
N TYR A 99 -7.44 4.82 0.79
CA TYR A 99 -8.77 5.21 1.26
C TYR A 99 -9.01 6.73 1.26
N PRO A 100 -8.02 7.60 1.57
CA PRO A 100 -8.23 9.04 1.46
C PRO A 100 -8.60 9.50 0.05
N LYS A 101 -8.03 8.88 -0.99
CA LYS A 101 -8.37 9.15 -2.40
C LYS A 101 -9.82 8.74 -2.72
N LEU A 102 -10.30 7.64 -2.14
CA LEU A 102 -11.67 7.16 -2.36
C LEU A 102 -12.72 8.01 -1.64
N VAL A 103 -12.39 8.54 -0.45
CA VAL A 103 -13.30 9.37 0.35
C VAL A 103 -13.38 10.80 -0.17
N ARG A 104 -12.30 11.32 -0.77
CA ARG A 104 -12.29 12.62 -1.46
C ARG A 104 -13.01 12.50 -2.81
N LYS A 105 -14.35 12.49 -2.78
CA LYS A 105 -15.19 12.60 -4.00
C LYS A 105 -14.76 13.84 -4.81
N PRO A 106 -14.59 13.78 -6.14
CA PRO A 106 -14.33 14.99 -6.92
C PRO A 106 -15.47 15.96 -6.66
N ARG A 107 -15.15 17.19 -6.24
CA ARG A 107 -16.15 18.27 -6.22
C ARG A 107 -16.64 18.40 -7.66
N GLY A 108 -17.86 17.95 -7.93
CA GLY A 108 -18.52 18.23 -9.20
C GLY A 108 -18.54 19.73 -9.45
N PRO A 109 -18.72 20.19 -10.70
CA PRO A 109 -18.68 21.60 -11.03
C PRO A 109 -19.63 22.36 -10.09
N GLN A 110 -19.14 23.41 -9.43
CA GLN A 110 -20.01 24.30 -8.65
C GLN A 110 -21.08 24.85 -9.60
N PRO A 111 -22.37 24.78 -9.26
CA PRO A 111 -23.40 25.42 -10.06
C PRO A 111 -23.06 26.91 -10.14
N ARG A 112 -22.82 27.41 -11.36
CA ARG A 112 -22.62 28.84 -11.60
C ARG A 112 -23.84 29.56 -11.03
N GLY A 113 -23.57 30.56 -10.19
CA GLY A 113 -24.58 31.30 -9.45
C GLY A 113 -25.77 31.70 -10.32
N MET A 114 -26.97 31.41 -9.85
CA MET A 114 -28.17 32.07 -10.34
C MET A 114 -28.05 33.54 -9.98
N SER A 115 -27.75 34.37 -10.98
CA SER A 115 -27.93 35.82 -10.90
C SER A 115 -29.42 36.08 -10.69
N THR A 116 -29.82 36.38 -9.46
CA THR A 116 -31.12 36.98 -9.18
C THR A 116 -31.08 38.40 -9.73
N ALA A 117 -31.55 38.57 -10.97
CA ALA A 117 -31.99 39.88 -11.43
C ALA A 117 -33.23 40.25 -10.60
N SER A 118 -33.03 41.06 -9.57
CA SER A 118 -34.12 41.78 -8.92
C SER A 118 -34.53 42.92 -9.84
N SER A 119 -35.72 42.80 -10.42
CA SER A 119 -36.47 43.91 -10.98
C SER A 119 -36.70 44.96 -9.88
N GLY A 120 -36.36 46.21 -10.18
CA GLY A 120 -36.62 47.39 -9.36
C GLY A 120 -36.31 48.64 -10.16
#